data_AF-A0A937B906-F1
#
_entry.id   AF-A0A937B906-F1
#
_cell.length_a   1.000
_cell.length_b   1.000
_cell.length_c   1.000
_cell.angle_alpha   90.00
_cell.angle_beta   90.00
_cell.angle_gamma   90.00
#
_symmetry.space_group_name_H-M   'P 1'
#
loop_
_entity.id
_entity.type
_entity.pdbx_description
1 polymer ?
#
loop_
_entity_poly.entity_id
_entity_poly.type
_entity_poly.pdbx_seq_one_letter_code
_entity_poly.pdbx_strand_id
1 'polypeptide(L)'
;MKNILLKKTPWLSALFLLLLTACSHREVKGIRIGDTLYQQQDWQENRELCMLIERNLEGDPEALRRIAALHCGDGAGCYDLGQVITQIIYRRGEKDFAETIQQAGPGNLPRLKSLIRAGLEYGDQEGDGHADERSVEETFPLLNKMLSD
;
A
#
# COMPACT_ATOMS: atom_id res chain seq x y z
N MET A 1 41.28 20.31 -42.41
CA MET A 1 40.39 20.90 -41.38
C MET A 1 39.51 19.80 -40.83
N LYS A 2 39.50 19.64 -39.49
CA LYS A 2 38.81 18.56 -38.76
C LYS A 2 37.32 18.88 -38.64
N ASN A 3 36.44 17.94 -38.96
CA ASN A 3 35.07 17.92 -38.45
C ASN A 3 34.80 16.54 -37.88
N ILE A 4 35.08 16.38 -36.58
CA ILE A 4 34.64 15.25 -35.77
C ILE A 4 33.19 15.56 -35.38
N LEU A 5 32.24 15.03 -36.15
CA LEU A 5 30.84 14.99 -35.77
C LEU A 5 30.70 13.98 -34.62
N LEU A 6 30.65 14.49 -33.39
CA LEU A 6 30.22 13.74 -32.21
C LEU A 6 28.83 13.17 -32.48
N LYS A 7 28.75 11.85 -32.71
CA LYS A 7 27.50 11.11 -32.60
C LYS A 7 27.09 11.07 -31.13
N LYS A 8 26.16 11.95 -30.74
CA LYS A 8 25.56 11.94 -29.41
C LYS A 8 24.84 10.61 -29.20
N THR A 9 25.29 9.85 -28.22
CA THR A 9 24.67 8.60 -27.76
C THR A 9 23.27 8.88 -27.19
N PRO A 10 22.21 8.16 -27.62
CA PRO A 10 20.83 8.41 -27.20
C PRO A 10 20.46 7.74 -25.87
N TRP A 11 21.43 7.40 -25.02
CA TRP A 11 21.19 6.62 -23.79
C TRP A 11 20.78 7.44 -22.58
N LEU A 12 21.12 8.74 -22.53
CA LEU A 12 20.73 9.61 -21.41
C LEU A 12 19.24 10.00 -21.43
N SER A 13 18.57 9.88 -22.57
CA SER A 13 17.16 10.26 -22.74
C SER A 13 16.18 9.21 -22.21
N ALA A 14 16.56 7.94 -22.21
CA ALA A 14 15.70 6.84 -21.75
C ALA A 14 15.63 6.74 -20.22
N LEU A 15 16.68 7.17 -19.51
CA LEU A 15 16.75 7.11 -18.04
C LEU A 15 15.82 8.14 -17.37
N PHE A 16 15.50 9.25 -18.05
CA PHE A 16 14.63 10.30 -17.52
C PHE A 16 13.13 9.98 -17.66
N LEU A 17 12.75 9.15 -18.63
CA LEU A 17 11.35 8.73 -18.85
C LEU A 17 10.87 7.65 -17.87
N LEU A 18 11.79 6.88 -17.28
CA LEU A 18 11.46 5.85 -16.26
C LEU A 18 11.11 6.43 -14.88
N LEU A 19 11.34 7.72 -14.64
CA LEU A 19 11.07 8.37 -13.35
C LEU A 19 9.68 9.01 -13.24
N LEU A 20 8.87 8.96 -14.32
CA LEU A 20 7.60 9.70 -14.43
C LEU A 20 6.34 8.83 -14.31
N THR A 21 6.43 7.57 -13.89
CA THR A 21 5.26 6.85 -13.35
C THR A 21 4.97 7.37 -11.94
N ALA A 22 4.68 8.67 -11.85
CA ALA A 22 4.10 9.26 -10.67
C ALA A 22 2.74 8.61 -10.46
N CYS A 23 2.51 8.08 -9.28
CA CYS A 23 1.19 7.65 -8.85
C CYS A 23 0.29 8.89 -8.72
N SER A 24 -0.28 9.32 -9.84
CA SER A 24 -1.31 10.36 -9.90
C SER A 24 -2.70 9.79 -9.74
N HIS A 25 -2.80 8.46 -9.60
CA HIS A 25 -4.05 7.73 -9.55
C HIS A 25 -4.35 7.33 -8.11
N ARG A 26 -5.60 7.51 -7.72
CA ARG A 26 -6.18 6.97 -6.47
C ARG A 26 -6.39 5.44 -6.55
N GLU A 27 -5.61 4.78 -7.40
CA GLU A 27 -5.65 3.36 -7.62
C GLU A 27 -4.26 2.87 -8.07
N VAL A 28 -3.80 1.77 -7.50
CA VAL A 28 -2.53 1.11 -7.83
C VAL A 28 -2.77 -0.37 -8.04
N LYS A 29 -2.62 -0.85 -9.28
CA LYS A 29 -2.84 -2.27 -9.66
C LYS A 29 -4.22 -2.80 -9.18
N GLY A 30 -5.25 -1.95 -9.20
CA GLY A 30 -6.60 -2.28 -8.72
C GLY A 30 -6.77 -2.23 -7.19
N ILE A 31 -5.83 -1.63 -6.46
CA ILE A 31 -5.98 -1.27 -5.04
C ILE A 31 -6.38 0.19 -4.98
N ARG A 32 -7.59 0.48 -4.50
CA ARG A 32 -8.10 1.84 -4.38
C ARG A 32 -7.55 2.50 -3.13
N ILE A 33 -7.19 3.76 -3.26
CA ILE A 33 -6.73 4.62 -2.18
C ILE A 33 -7.88 5.57 -1.85
N GLY A 34 -8.40 5.48 -0.62
CA GLY A 34 -9.49 6.32 -0.17
C GLY A 34 -9.13 7.81 -0.22
N ASP A 35 -10.16 8.61 -0.46
CA ASP A 35 -10.03 10.04 -0.75
C ASP A 35 -9.42 10.83 0.41
N THR A 36 -9.69 10.43 1.65
CA THR A 36 -9.25 11.14 2.83
C THR A 36 -7.75 10.94 3.03
N LEU A 37 -7.27 9.69 2.95
CA LEU A 37 -5.85 9.38 3.00
C LEU A 37 -5.07 10.13 1.90
N TYR A 38 -5.56 10.06 0.66
CA TYR A 38 -4.90 10.70 -0.48
C TYR A 38 -4.79 12.22 -0.31
N GLN A 39 -5.84 12.87 0.19
CA GLN A 39 -5.88 14.34 0.36
C GLN A 39 -5.09 14.84 1.57
N GLN A 40 -4.90 14.01 2.58
CA GLN A 40 -4.13 14.35 3.78
C GLN A 40 -2.62 14.13 3.61
N GLN A 41 -2.19 13.61 2.46
CA GLN A 41 -0.81 13.34 2.11
C GLN A 41 -0.28 14.33 1.07
N ASP A 42 0.99 14.70 1.17
CA ASP A 42 1.66 15.44 0.10
C ASP A 42 2.00 14.55 -1.10
N TRP A 43 2.59 15.14 -2.15
CA TRP A 43 2.94 14.40 -3.37
C TRP A 43 3.99 13.31 -3.13
N GLN A 44 4.94 13.54 -2.23
CA GLN A 44 6.00 12.57 -1.92
C GLN A 44 5.43 11.41 -1.11
N GLU A 45 4.58 11.69 -0.14
CA GLU A 45 3.89 10.70 0.68
C GLU A 45 2.96 9.82 -0.16
N ASN A 46 2.16 10.42 -1.05
CA ASN A 46 1.32 9.68 -1.99
C ASN A 46 2.15 8.79 -2.93
N ARG A 47 3.28 9.29 -3.43
CA ARG A 47 4.20 8.49 -4.26
C ARG A 47 4.78 7.32 -3.46
N GLU A 48 5.17 7.55 -2.21
CA GLU A 48 5.63 6.50 -1.31
C GLU A 48 4.55 5.45 -1.08
N LEU A 49 3.32 5.86 -0.75
CA LEU A 49 2.19 4.96 -0.56
C LEU A 49 2.03 4.03 -1.76
N CYS A 50 2.06 4.56 -2.98
CA CYS A 50 1.90 3.72 -4.16
C CYS A 50 3.04 2.72 -4.36
N MET A 51 4.29 3.13 -4.14
CA MET A 51 5.43 2.20 -4.17
C MET A 51 5.29 1.12 -3.09
N LEU A 52 4.80 1.49 -1.91
CA LEU A 52 4.55 0.54 -0.82
C LEU A 52 3.42 -0.44 -1.19
N ILE A 53 2.35 0.01 -1.83
CA ILE A 53 1.28 -0.87 -2.31
C ILE A 53 1.85 -1.90 -3.30
N GLU A 54 2.59 -1.46 -4.31
CA GLU A 54 3.16 -2.38 -5.31
C GLU A 54 4.09 -3.42 -4.68
N ARG A 55 5.00 -3.00 -3.80
CA ARG A 55 5.93 -3.91 -3.13
C ARG A 55 5.23 -4.84 -2.14
N ASN A 56 4.18 -4.38 -1.46
CA ASN A 56 3.38 -5.24 -0.59
C ASN A 56 2.62 -6.31 -1.39
N LEU A 57 2.10 -5.98 -2.58
CA LEU A 57 1.49 -6.93 -3.51
C LEU A 57 2.49 -8.02 -3.94
N GLU A 58 3.78 -7.70 -3.98
CA GLU A 58 4.88 -8.61 -4.31
C GLU A 58 5.43 -9.38 -3.08
N GLY A 59 4.88 -9.13 -1.89
CA GLY A 59 5.26 -9.82 -0.67
C GLY A 59 6.49 -9.30 0.05
N ASP A 60 6.90 -8.07 -0.21
CA ASP A 60 8.06 -7.44 0.40
C ASP A 60 7.85 -7.13 1.90
N PRO A 61 8.61 -7.79 2.80
CA PRO A 61 8.44 -7.61 4.25
C PRO A 61 8.80 -6.21 4.75
N GLU A 62 9.74 -5.52 4.11
CA GLU A 62 10.11 -4.16 4.48
C GLU A 62 9.03 -3.17 4.05
N ALA A 63 8.42 -3.39 2.88
CA ALA A 63 7.28 -2.59 2.45
C ALA A 63 6.09 -2.74 3.41
N LEU A 64 5.87 -3.93 3.96
CA LEU A 64 4.85 -4.15 4.99
C LEU A 64 5.13 -3.35 6.27
N ARG A 65 6.37 -3.37 6.76
CA ARG A 65 6.75 -2.58 7.95
C ARG A 65 6.50 -1.09 7.72
N ARG A 66 6.86 -0.59 6.54
CA ARG A 66 6.72 0.82 6.18
C ARG A 66 5.26 1.23 6.01
N ILE A 67 4.45 0.44 5.30
CA ILE A 67 3.03 0.79 5.09
C ILE A 67 2.25 0.77 6.40
N ALA A 68 2.54 -0.18 7.30
CA ALA A 68 1.93 -0.23 8.63
C ALA A 68 2.34 0.95 9.54
N ALA A 69 3.49 1.58 9.27
CA ALA A 69 3.99 2.73 10.00
C ALA A 69 3.59 4.08 9.38
N LEU A 70 3.07 4.08 8.15
CA LEU A 70 2.78 5.28 7.36
C LEU A 70 1.86 6.24 8.11
N HIS A 71 2.15 7.54 8.05
CA HIS A 71 1.24 8.56 8.61
C HIS A 71 -0.04 8.60 7.77
N CYS A 72 -1.18 8.47 8.44
CA CYS A 72 -2.50 8.44 7.82
C CYS A 72 -3.36 9.66 8.17
N GLY A 73 -2.77 10.70 8.78
CA GLY A 73 -3.49 11.91 9.15
C GLY A 73 -4.45 11.67 10.31
N ASP A 74 -5.74 11.86 10.08
CA ASP A 74 -6.78 11.65 11.07
C ASP A 74 -7.37 10.23 11.06
N GLY A 75 -8.44 10.01 11.82
CA GLY A 75 -9.10 8.71 11.89
C GLY A 75 -9.59 8.21 10.53
N ALA A 76 -10.19 9.09 9.73
CA ALA A 76 -10.74 8.71 8.42
C ALA A 76 -9.62 8.36 7.42
N GLY A 77 -8.52 9.10 7.41
CA GLY A 77 -7.35 8.71 6.62
C GLY A 77 -6.74 7.38 7.07
N CYS A 78 -6.81 7.04 8.36
CA CYS A 78 -6.37 5.72 8.84
C CYS A 78 -7.35 4.58 8.51
N TYR A 79 -8.64 4.87 8.33
CA TYR A 79 -9.60 3.91 7.80
C TYR A 79 -9.31 3.57 6.34
N ASP A 80 -9.04 4.60 5.53
CA ASP A 80 -8.61 4.46 4.13
C ASP A 80 -7.28 3.67 4.02
N LEU A 81 -6.32 3.90 4.93
CA LEU A 81 -5.08 3.11 4.97
C LEU A 81 -5.36 1.65 5.33
N GLY A 82 -6.28 1.41 6.27
CA GLY A 82 -6.77 0.08 6.59
C GLY A 82 -7.42 -0.61 5.39
N GLN A 83 -8.23 0.12 4.63
CA GLN A 83 -8.87 -0.35 3.40
C GLN A 83 -7.82 -0.74 2.35
N VAL A 84 -6.74 0.03 2.18
CA VAL A 84 -5.63 -0.33 1.29
C VAL A 84 -4.98 -1.65 1.73
N ILE A 85 -4.69 -1.81 3.02
CA ILE A 85 -4.03 -3.03 3.55
C ILE A 85 -4.93 -4.26 3.37
N THR A 86 -6.23 -4.12 3.63
CA THR A 86 -7.20 -5.22 3.50
C THR A 86 -7.40 -5.63 2.03
N GLN A 87 -7.44 -4.69 1.08
CA GLN A 87 -7.42 -5.01 -0.35
C GLN A 87 -6.15 -5.77 -0.76
N ILE A 88 -4.98 -5.42 -0.20
CA ILE A 88 -3.73 -6.16 -0.42
C ILE A 88 -3.86 -7.60 0.10
N ILE A 89 -4.43 -7.79 1.30
CA ILE A 89 -4.66 -9.12 1.88
C ILE A 89 -5.60 -9.93 0.97
N TYR A 90 -6.71 -9.36 0.51
CA TYR A 90 -7.62 -10.03 -0.42
C TYR A 90 -6.92 -10.41 -1.72
N ARG A 91 -6.05 -9.53 -2.26
CA ARG A 91 -5.36 -9.79 -3.52
C ARG A 91 -4.31 -10.89 -3.41
N ARG A 92 -3.63 -10.98 -2.28
CA ARG A 92 -2.56 -11.97 -2.04
C ARG A 92 -3.07 -13.27 -1.44
N GLY A 93 -4.21 -13.22 -0.75
CA GLY A 93 -4.64 -14.29 0.14
C GLY A 93 -4.02 -14.14 1.52
N GLU A 94 -4.81 -14.53 2.53
CA GLU A 94 -4.48 -14.38 3.94
C GLU A 94 -3.17 -15.07 4.34
N LYS A 95 -2.96 -16.30 3.85
CA LYS A 95 -1.79 -17.12 4.19
C LYS A 95 -0.49 -16.47 3.71
N ASP A 96 -0.45 -16.04 2.46
CA ASP A 96 0.74 -15.42 1.87
C ASP A 96 1.07 -14.08 2.56
N PHE A 97 0.05 -13.34 2.99
CA PHE A 97 0.24 -12.14 3.79
C PHE A 97 0.78 -12.46 5.19
N ALA A 98 0.29 -13.53 5.83
CA ALA A 98 0.78 -13.98 7.13
C ALA A 98 2.26 -14.41 7.08
N GLU A 99 2.70 -15.04 5.98
CA GLU A 99 4.11 -15.36 5.75
C GLU A 99 4.97 -14.09 5.65
N THR A 100 4.49 -13.05 4.96
CA THR A 100 5.19 -11.75 4.91
C THR A 100 5.30 -11.10 6.28
N ILE A 101 4.26 -11.18 7.13
CA ILE A 101 4.32 -10.68 8.52
C ILE A 101 5.41 -11.40 9.31
N GLN A 102 5.49 -12.73 9.20
CA GLN A 102 6.52 -13.51 9.89
C GLN A 102 7.93 -13.12 9.43
N GLN A 103 8.12 -12.90 8.12
CA GLN A 103 9.40 -12.45 7.55
C GLN A 103 9.77 -11.02 7.97
N ALA A 104 8.79 -10.13 8.11
CA ALA A 104 8.98 -8.75 8.55
C ALA A 104 9.43 -8.66 10.02
N GLY A 105 9.25 -9.73 10.80
CA GLY A 105 9.53 -9.78 12.22
C GLY A 105 8.49 -9.01 13.06
N PRO A 106 8.73 -8.78 14.35
CA PRO A 106 7.73 -8.29 15.31
C PRO A 106 7.35 -6.80 15.14
N GLY A 107 7.60 -6.19 13.99
CA GLY A 107 7.36 -4.77 13.74
C GLY A 107 5.89 -4.38 13.87
N ASN A 108 5.57 -3.58 14.89
CA ASN A 108 4.29 -2.91 15.14
C ASN A 108 3.01 -3.70 14.77
N LEU A 109 2.97 -4.98 15.17
CA LEU A 109 1.81 -5.86 14.99
C LEU A 109 0.51 -5.28 15.56
N PRO A 110 0.49 -4.59 16.74
CA PRO A 110 -0.72 -3.99 17.25
C PRO A 110 -1.31 -2.91 16.32
N ARG A 111 -0.45 -2.08 15.71
CA ARG A 111 -0.91 -1.08 14.75
C ARG A 111 -1.43 -1.73 13.47
N LEU A 112 -0.72 -2.73 12.96
CA LEU A 112 -1.18 -3.48 11.77
C LEU A 112 -2.55 -4.10 12.02
N LYS A 113 -2.77 -4.70 13.20
CA LYS A 113 -4.08 -5.23 13.60
C LYS A 113 -5.16 -4.16 13.63
N SER A 114 -4.90 -3.01 14.25
CA SER A 114 -5.87 -1.91 14.29
C SER A 114 -6.23 -1.41 12.89
N LEU A 115 -5.25 -1.28 11.98
CA LEU A 115 -5.49 -0.87 10.60
C LEU A 115 -6.34 -1.90 9.84
N ILE A 116 -6.03 -3.20 9.98
CA ILE A 116 -6.82 -4.27 9.34
C ILE A 116 -8.26 -4.23 9.83
N ARG A 117 -8.48 -4.11 11.14
CA ARG A 117 -9.83 -4.02 11.72
C ARG A 117 -10.59 -2.81 11.19
N ALA A 118 -9.97 -1.64 11.24
CA ALA A 118 -10.59 -0.42 10.76
C ALA A 118 -10.91 -0.47 9.26
N GLY A 119 -10.04 -1.06 8.44
CA GLY A 119 -10.29 -1.24 7.01
C GLY A 119 -11.43 -2.18 6.68
N LEU A 120 -11.67 -3.20 7.51
CA LEU A 120 -12.81 -4.11 7.34
C LEU A 120 -14.12 -3.50 7.85
N GLU A 121 -14.06 -2.75 8.96
CA GLU A 121 -15.23 -2.16 9.61
C GLU A 121 -15.73 -0.92 8.87
N TYR A 122 -14.82 -0.03 8.46
CA TYR A 122 -15.15 1.29 7.90
C TYR A 122 -14.78 1.46 6.43
N GLY A 123 -14.00 0.55 5.86
CA GLY A 123 -13.55 0.64 4.47
C GLY A 123 -14.65 0.23 3.48
N ASP A 124 -14.68 0.93 2.34
CA ASP A 124 -15.55 0.63 1.20
C ASP A 124 -14.82 -0.30 0.22
N GLN A 125 -14.78 -1.61 0.49
CA GLN A 125 -14.03 -2.59 -0.32
C GLN A 125 -14.67 -2.82 -1.71
N GLU A 126 -15.93 -2.41 -1.90
CA GLU A 126 -16.70 -2.64 -3.14
C GLU A 126 -16.81 -1.38 -4.01
N GLY A 127 -16.68 -0.20 -3.41
CA GLY A 127 -16.66 1.12 -4.07
C GLY A 127 -18.03 1.68 -4.31
N ASP A 128 -19.01 1.28 -3.50
CA ASP A 128 -20.40 1.71 -3.62
C ASP A 128 -20.69 2.94 -2.73
N GLY A 129 -19.69 3.43 -2.01
CA GLY A 129 -19.79 4.56 -1.10
C GLY A 129 -20.21 4.19 0.32
N HIS A 130 -20.30 2.89 0.64
CA HIS A 130 -20.69 2.38 1.95
C HIS A 130 -19.60 1.53 2.59
N ALA A 131 -19.57 1.51 3.93
CA ALA A 131 -18.68 0.63 4.67
C ALA A 131 -19.21 -0.81 4.62
N ASP A 132 -18.30 -1.79 4.51
CA ASP A 132 -18.67 -3.20 4.45
C ASP A 132 -19.03 -3.81 5.81
N GLU A 133 -18.62 -3.19 6.92
CA GLU A 133 -18.88 -3.64 8.30
C GLU A 133 -18.43 -5.09 8.58
N ARG A 134 -17.31 -5.53 7.97
CA ARG A 134 -16.78 -6.89 8.14
C ARG A 134 -15.93 -7.00 9.41
N SER A 135 -15.91 -8.20 10.01
CA SER A 135 -15.06 -8.52 11.16
C SER A 135 -13.75 -9.20 10.73
N VAL A 136 -12.65 -8.97 11.46
CA VAL A 136 -11.36 -9.63 11.17
C VAL A 136 -11.39 -11.10 11.54
N GLU A 137 -12.17 -11.45 12.56
CA GLU A 137 -12.37 -12.80 13.07
C GLU A 137 -12.96 -13.73 12.00
N GLU A 138 -13.93 -13.24 11.22
CA GLU A 138 -14.60 -14.00 10.17
C GLU A 138 -13.86 -13.91 8.84
N THR A 139 -13.32 -12.73 8.52
CA THR A 139 -12.69 -12.47 7.22
C THR A 139 -11.27 -13.04 7.14
N PHE A 140 -10.48 -12.86 8.20
CA PHE A 140 -9.08 -13.26 8.28
C PHE A 140 -8.78 -13.97 9.61
N PRO A 141 -9.30 -15.19 9.82
CA PRO A 141 -9.17 -15.91 11.08
C PRO A 141 -7.71 -16.26 11.46
N LEU A 142 -6.85 -16.55 10.48
CA LEU A 142 -5.42 -16.80 10.71
C LEU A 142 -4.72 -15.53 11.19
N LEU A 143 -4.93 -14.40 10.51
CA LEU A 143 -4.34 -13.12 10.90
C LEU A 143 -4.87 -12.64 12.24
N ASN A 144 -6.17 -12.80 12.49
CA ASN A 144 -6.76 -12.47 13.79
C ASN A 144 -6.07 -13.23 14.91
N LYS A 145 -5.86 -14.54 14.75
CA LYS A 145 -5.13 -15.34 15.75
C LYS A 145 -3.69 -14.85 15.89
N MET A 146 -2.96 -14.73 14.79
CA MET A 146 -1.54 -14.39 14.78
C MET A 146 -1.23 -13.00 15.36
N LEU A 147 -2.13 -12.03 15.20
CA LEU A 147 -1.95 -10.66 15.68
C LEU A 147 -2.60 -10.41 17.06
N SER A 148 -3.20 -11.42 17.68
CA SER A 148 -3.80 -11.33 19.02
C SER A 148 -2.86 -11.69 20.16
N ASP A 149 -1.70 -12.28 19.84
CA ASP A 149 -0.64 -12.67 20.76
C ASP A 149 0.41 -11.55 20.92
#